data_AF-A0A2P5FK90-F1
#
_entry.id   AF-A0A2P5FK90-F1
#
_cell.length_a   1.000
_cell.length_b   1.000
_cell.length_c   1.000
_cell.angle_alpha   90.00
_cell.angle_beta   90.00
_cell.angle_gamma   90.00
#
_symmetry.space_group_name_H-M   'P 1'
#
loop_
_entity.id
_entity.type
_entity.pdbx_description
1 polymer ?
#
loop_
_entity_poly.entity_id
_entity_poly.type
_entity_poly.pdbx_seq_one_letter_code
_entity_poly.pdbx_strand_id
1 'polypeptide(L)'
;MEKLDTFNLPFYAATSDEFKGLIEAEGSFALRKIEIFKNDWDTYIKKANSGLDKQARAAIIANGMRAVGEPILVSQFGGAVMDNLFCRVKEEVLDHM
;
A
#
# COMPACT_ATOMS: atom_id res chain seq x y z
N MET A 1 22.37 0.18 7.80
CA MET A 1 22.25 -0.17 6.37
C MET A 1 22.07 -1.66 6.18
N GLU A 2 22.92 -2.51 6.78
CA GLU A 2 22.85 -3.98 6.64
C GLU A 2 21.45 -4.62 6.78
N LYS A 3 20.63 -4.19 7.76
CA LYS A 3 19.25 -4.70 7.92
C LYS A 3 18.29 -4.22 6.82
N LEU A 4 18.51 -3.04 6.24
CA LEU A 4 17.69 -2.53 5.16
C LEU A 4 18.05 -3.23 3.85
N ASP A 5 19.34 -3.41 3.59
CA ASP A 5 19.86 -4.01 2.35
C ASP A 5 19.48 -5.50 2.21
N THR A 6 19.15 -6.15 3.33
CA THR A 6 18.72 -7.56 3.39
C THR A 6 17.21 -7.72 3.52
N PHE A 7 16.44 -6.65 3.72
CA PHE A 7 14.99 -6.72 3.84
C PHE A 7 14.34 -6.73 2.46
N ASN A 8 13.54 -7.76 2.19
CA ASN A 8 12.66 -7.78 1.03
C ASN A 8 11.21 -7.73 1.51
N LEU A 9 10.42 -6.84 0.90
CA LEU A 9 8.99 -6.78 1.17
C LEU A 9 8.30 -7.94 0.43
N PRO A 10 7.51 -8.80 1.11
CA PRO A 10 6.78 -9.89 0.46
C PRO A 10 5.53 -9.35 -0.24
N PHE A 11 5.73 -8.47 -1.22
CA PHE A 11 4.70 -7.77 -1.97
C PHE A 11 5.03 -7.79 -3.46
N TYR A 12 4.03 -8.13 -4.27
CA TYR A 12 4.15 -8.15 -5.72
C TYR A 12 2.95 -7.44 -6.33
N ALA A 13 3.20 -6.40 -7.13
CA ALA A 13 2.16 -5.67 -7.87
C ALA A 13 2.09 -6.23 -9.29
N ALA A 14 1.30 -7.29 -9.48
CA ALA A 14 1.13 -7.93 -10.78
C ALA A 14 0.52 -6.96 -11.81
N THR A 15 1.00 -7.02 -13.04
CA THR A 15 0.34 -6.33 -14.16
C THR A 15 -0.91 -7.09 -14.60
N SER A 16 -1.79 -6.41 -15.34
CA SER A 16 -2.95 -7.10 -15.91
C SER A 16 -2.58 -8.21 -16.89
N ASP A 17 -1.45 -8.07 -17.57
CA ASP A 17 -1.03 -9.03 -18.59
C ASP A 17 -0.40 -10.26 -17.94
N GLU A 18 0.37 -10.09 -16.85
CA GLU A 18 0.83 -11.19 -16.00
C GLU A 18 -0.34 -11.96 -15.40
N PHE A 19 -1.35 -11.25 -14.90
CA PHE A 19 -2.54 -11.87 -14.31
C PHE A 19 -3.36 -12.66 -15.35
N LYS A 20 -3.57 -12.09 -16.54
CA LYS A 20 -4.24 -12.80 -17.66
C LYS A 20 -3.47 -14.05 -18.07
N GLY A 21 -2.15 -13.91 -18.29
CA GLY A 21 -1.29 -15.01 -18.70
C GLY A 21 -1.29 -16.16 -17.69
N LEU A 22 -1.34 -15.84 -16.39
CA LEU A 22 -1.44 -16.85 -15.34
C LEU A 22 -2.75 -17.64 -15.41
N ILE A 23 -3.89 -16.97 -15.60
CA ILE A 23 -5.21 -17.62 -15.71
C ILE A 23 -5.27 -18.53 -16.93
N GLU A 24 -4.80 -18.04 -18.08
CA GLU A 24 -4.76 -18.81 -19.32
C GLU A 24 -3.85 -20.03 -19.23
N ALA A 25 -2.68 -19.88 -18.59
CA ALA A 25 -1.74 -20.98 -18.38
C ALA A 25 -2.26 -22.04 -17.41
N GLU A 26 -3.03 -21.64 -16.38
CA GLU A 26 -3.64 -22.57 -15.44
C GLU A 26 -4.82 -23.34 -16.07
N GLY A 27 -5.68 -22.67 -16.83
CA GLY A 27 -6.66 -23.29 -17.74
C GLY A 27 -7.98 -23.77 -17.12
N SER A 28 -8.17 -23.70 -15.80
CA SER A 28 -9.44 -24.07 -15.15
C SER A 28 -10.52 -22.99 -15.26
N PHE A 29 -10.12 -21.73 -15.47
CA PHE A 29 -11.02 -20.57 -15.49
C PHE A 29 -11.05 -19.87 -16.85
N ALA A 30 -12.25 -19.57 -17.34
CA ALA A 30 -12.44 -18.71 -18.50
C ALA A 30 -12.53 -17.24 -18.06
N LEU A 31 -11.51 -16.43 -18.39
CA LEU A 31 -11.51 -15.01 -18.09
C LEU A 31 -12.57 -14.27 -18.93
N ARG A 32 -13.63 -13.77 -18.28
CA ARG A 32 -14.73 -13.06 -18.96
C ARG A 32 -14.53 -11.56 -19.05
N LYS A 33 -13.97 -10.95 -18.01
CA LYS A 33 -13.79 -9.50 -17.90
C LYS A 33 -12.64 -9.21 -16.96
N ILE A 34 -11.83 -8.22 -17.31
CA ILE A 34 -10.83 -7.61 -16.42
C ILE A 34 -10.92 -6.10 -16.59
N GLU A 35 -11.02 -5.38 -15.48
CA GLU A 35 -11.08 -3.93 -15.45
C GLU A 35 -10.01 -3.41 -14.50
N ILE A 36 -9.35 -2.34 -14.91
CA ILE A 36 -8.32 -1.67 -14.12
C ILE A 36 -8.82 -0.25 -13.88
N PHE A 37 -8.81 0.16 -12.62
CA PHE A 37 -9.25 1.48 -12.22
C PHE A 37 -8.07 2.23 -11.62
N LYS A 38 -7.84 3.45 -12.12
CA LYS A 38 -6.94 4.39 -11.46
C LYS A 38 -7.75 5.12 -10.39
N ASN A 39 -7.33 5.02 -9.14
CA ASN A 39 -7.96 5.73 -8.04
C ASN A 39 -6.89 6.43 -7.20
N ASP A 40 -7.14 7.69 -6.86
CA ASP A 40 -6.29 8.40 -5.92
C ASP A 40 -6.45 7.81 -4.51
N TRP A 41 -5.39 7.86 -3.72
CA TRP A 41 -5.35 7.26 -2.39
C TRP A 41 -6.40 7.83 -1.43
N ASP A 42 -6.82 9.09 -1.61
CA ASP A 42 -7.77 9.76 -0.72
C ASP A 42 -9.20 9.86 -1.26
N THR A 43 -9.51 9.31 -2.45
CA THR A 43 -10.85 9.40 -3.05
C THR A 43 -11.94 8.85 -2.13
N TYR A 44 -11.71 7.69 -1.52
CA TYR A 44 -12.68 7.07 -0.62
C TYR A 44 -12.84 7.87 0.68
N ILE A 45 -11.75 8.50 1.14
CA ILE A 45 -11.75 9.33 2.35
C ILE A 45 -12.55 10.60 2.10
N LYS A 46 -12.30 11.30 0.99
CA LYS A 46 -13.06 12.47 0.54
C LYS A 46 -14.56 12.15 0.40
N LYS A 47 -14.89 10.97 -0.14
CA LYS A 47 -16.28 10.52 -0.28
C LYS A 47 -16.95 10.24 1.06
N ALA A 48 -16.23 9.65 2.01
CA ALA A 48 -16.75 9.34 3.34
C ALA A 48 -16.92 10.60 4.21
N ASN A 49 -15.97 11.53 4.12
CA ASN A 49 -16.03 12.81 4.82
C ASN A 49 -15.26 13.90 4.05
N SER A 50 -15.99 14.75 3.35
CA SER A 50 -15.43 15.84 2.54
C SER A 50 -14.87 17.00 3.38
N GLY A 51 -15.17 17.05 4.68
CA GLY A 51 -14.68 18.10 5.59
C GLY A 51 -13.26 17.87 6.12
N LEU A 52 -12.64 16.71 5.83
CA LEU A 52 -11.28 16.40 6.27
C LEU A 52 -10.25 17.19 5.46
N ASP A 53 -9.37 17.91 6.15
CA ASP A 53 -8.23 18.58 5.53
C ASP A 53 -7.19 17.57 4.99
N LYS A 54 -6.21 18.09 4.24
CA LYS A 54 -5.18 17.24 3.62
C LYS A 54 -4.35 16.47 4.66
N GLN A 55 -4.10 17.07 5.83
CA GLN A 55 -3.29 16.47 6.90
C GLN A 55 -4.00 15.27 7.53
N ALA A 56 -5.30 15.41 7.83
CA ALA A 56 -6.12 14.34 8.37
C ALA A 56 -6.23 13.16 7.38
N ARG A 57 -6.40 13.44 6.09
CA ARG A 57 -6.44 12.38 5.06
C ARG A 57 -5.08 11.67 4.90
N ALA A 58 -3.97 12.41 4.93
CA ALA A 58 -2.63 11.83 4.92
C ALA A 58 -2.38 10.92 6.14
N ALA A 59 -2.83 11.34 7.33
CA ALA A 59 -2.75 10.52 8.54
C ALA A 59 -3.55 9.22 8.42
N ILE A 60 -4.75 9.27 7.85
CA ILE A 60 -5.58 8.08 7.60
C ILE A 60 -4.85 7.10 6.65
N ILE A 61 -4.29 7.60 5.54
CA ILE A 61 -3.54 6.77 4.58
C ILE A 61 -2.31 6.15 5.25
N ALA A 62 -1.51 6.94 5.97
CA ALA A 62 -0.31 6.46 6.66
C ALA A 62 -0.64 5.40 7.72
N ASN A 63 -1.73 5.58 8.47
CA ASN A 63 -2.22 4.58 9.43
C ASN A 63 -2.68 3.30 8.73
N GLY A 64 -3.30 3.40 7.56
CA GLY A 64 -3.64 2.24 6.72
C GLY A 64 -2.40 1.48 6.25
N MET A 65 -1.39 2.20 5.77
CA MET A 65 -0.08 1.62 5.42
C MET A 65 0.59 0.97 6.63
N ARG A 66 0.50 1.59 7.82
CA ARG A 66 1.00 1.03 9.09
C ARG A 66 0.35 -0.28 9.46
N ALA A 67 -0.96 -0.35 9.41
CA ALA A 67 -1.71 -1.56 9.74
C ALA A 67 -1.27 -2.77 8.90
N VAL A 68 -0.90 -2.56 7.64
CA VAL A 68 -0.40 -3.61 6.73
C VAL A 68 1.10 -3.87 6.91
N GLY A 69 1.91 -2.81 6.99
CA GLY A 69 3.37 -2.90 6.92
C GLY A 69 4.06 -3.19 8.24
N GLU A 70 3.56 -2.65 9.36
CA GLU A 70 4.22 -2.75 10.67
C GLU A 70 4.48 -4.19 11.11
N PRO A 71 3.52 -5.14 11.01
CA PRO A 71 3.78 -6.53 11.41
C PRO A 71 4.96 -7.17 10.66
N ILE A 72 5.14 -6.81 9.39
CA ILE A 72 6.24 -7.31 8.55
C ILE A 72 7.56 -6.64 8.98
N LEU A 73 7.54 -5.32 9.15
CA LEU A 73 8.74 -4.53 9.43
C LEU A 73 9.28 -4.77 10.85
N VAL A 74 8.40 -4.97 11.83
CA VAL A 74 8.81 -5.25 13.22
C VAL A 74 9.66 -6.51 13.33
N SER A 75 9.40 -7.53 12.49
CA SER A 75 10.15 -8.78 12.52
C SER A 75 11.66 -8.61 12.27
N GLN A 76 12.05 -7.61 11.47
CA GLN A 76 13.44 -7.36 11.09
C GLN A 76 14.04 -6.13 11.79
N PHE A 77 13.25 -5.07 11.93
CA PHE A 77 13.72 -3.77 12.42
C PHE A 77 13.37 -3.49 13.89
N GLY A 78 12.47 -4.28 14.49
CA GLY A 78 11.99 -4.09 15.86
C GLY A 78 10.96 -2.96 16.00
N GLY A 79 10.20 -2.96 17.10
CA GLY A 79 9.11 -2.01 17.32
C GLY A 79 9.54 -0.57 17.60
N ALA A 80 10.74 -0.38 18.17
CA ALA A 80 11.20 0.93 18.64
C ALA A 80 11.28 2.02 17.55
N VAL A 81 11.41 1.62 16.27
CA VAL A 81 11.55 2.56 15.14
C VAL A 81 10.23 2.80 14.39
N MET A 82 9.17 2.04 14.67
CA MET A 82 7.94 2.07 13.88
C MET A 82 7.20 3.41 13.97
N ASP A 83 7.17 4.02 15.16
CA ASP A 83 6.52 5.32 15.33
C ASP A 83 7.18 6.41 14.49
N ASN A 84 8.51 6.51 14.54
CA ASN A 84 9.24 7.47 13.72
C ASN A 84 9.10 7.18 12.22
N LEU A 85 9.15 5.90 11.83
CA LEU A 85 8.97 5.50 10.44
C LEU A 85 7.62 5.96 9.88
N PHE A 86 6.52 5.64 10.57
CA PHE A 86 5.19 5.98 10.09
C PHE A 86 4.84 7.47 10.22
N CYS A 87 5.50 8.21 11.13
CA CYS A 87 5.49 9.67 11.10
C CYS A 87 6.05 10.20 9.78
N ARG A 88 7.20 9.68 9.32
CA ARG A 88 7.80 10.06 8.04
C ARG A 88 6.97 9.61 6.84
N VAL A 89 6.37 8.43 6.89
CA VAL A 89 5.44 7.97 5.84
C VAL A 89 4.26 8.94 5.70
N LYS A 90 3.72 9.45 6.80
CA LYS A 90 2.66 10.48 6.74
C LYS A 90 3.12 11.76 6.05
N GLU A 91 4.35 12.21 6.31
CA GLU A 91 4.94 13.38 5.65
C GLU A 91 5.10 13.14 4.14
N GLU A 92 5.66 12.00 3.76
CA GLU A 92 5.79 11.60 2.35
C GLU A 92 4.43 11.51 1.64
N VAL A 93 3.43 10.94 2.31
CA VAL A 93 2.06 10.88 1.80
C VAL A 93 1.50 12.29 1.62
N LEU A 94 1.68 13.18 2.60
CA LEU A 94 1.17 14.55 2.53
C LEU A 94 1.78 15.33 1.35
N ASP A 95 3.06 15.11 1.06
CA ASP A 95 3.80 15.77 -0.01
C ASP A 95 3.36 15.28 -1.40
N HIS A 96 3.00 14.00 -1.53
CA HIS A 96 2.64 13.36 -2.81
C HIS A 96 1.12 13.19 -3.04
N MET A 97 0.29 13.63 -2.08
CA MET A 97 -1.18 13.66 -2.16
C MET A 97 -1.74 14.82 -2.97
#